data_AF-A0A8J5MC04-F1
#
_entry.id   AF-A0A8J5MC04-F1
#
_cell.length_a   1.000
_cell.length_b   1.000
_cell.length_c   1.000
_cell.angle_alpha   90.00
_cell.angle_beta   90.00
_cell.angle_gamma   90.00
#
_symmetry.space_group_name_H-M   'P 1'
#
loop_
_entity.id
_entity.type
_entity.pdbx_description
1 polymer ?
#
loop_
_entity_poly.entity_id
_entity_poly.type
_entity_poly.pdbx_seq_one_letter_code
_entity_poly.pdbx_strand_id
1 'polypeptide(L)'
;MQTKDPTLVRAKHLFGLVTVFELHKQLRASNCKIQQNLLEKFRALPKKYPVANRWTKEDAAFRPIDQEIAETITKPLTKEDTEADDGWMLDSTIIVTSNMDRAVLNALRGKEASYKGGNLLFRWRKPLTSGIPNCVEVLIYNENENPELFGYFFQGAPGQILDNANGNVYLGVANGSRCWLHSIGWDDKALTAKP
;
A
#
# COMPACT_ATOMS: atom_id res chain seq x y z
N MET A 1 -25.54 -6.79 -35.00
CA MET A 1 -26.05 -6.22 -33.74
C MET A 1 -25.89 -4.70 -33.83
N GLN A 2 -26.96 -3.98 -34.18
CA GLN A 2 -26.92 -2.51 -34.32
C GLN A 2 -26.99 -1.88 -32.92
N THR A 3 -25.90 -1.29 -32.45
CA THR A 3 -25.87 -0.52 -31.20
C THR A 3 -26.66 0.77 -31.38
N LYS A 4 -27.95 0.75 -31.00
CA LYS A 4 -28.86 1.90 -31.02
C LYS A 4 -28.71 2.84 -29.82
N ASP A 5 -27.79 2.58 -28.90
CA ASP A 5 -27.56 3.44 -27.74
C ASP A 5 -26.72 4.68 -28.14
N PRO A 6 -27.28 5.90 -28.06
CA PRO A 6 -26.57 7.14 -28.39
C PRO A 6 -25.30 7.35 -27.57
N THR A 7 -25.27 6.84 -26.34
CA THR A 7 -24.12 6.91 -25.42
C THR A 7 -22.94 6.12 -25.97
N LEU A 8 -23.19 4.92 -26.50
CA LEU A 8 -22.16 4.07 -27.09
C LEU A 8 -21.63 4.65 -28.40
N VAL A 9 -22.49 5.27 -29.21
CA VAL A 9 -22.08 5.97 -30.45
C VAL A 9 -21.17 7.15 -30.12
N ARG A 10 -21.55 7.96 -29.12
CA ARG A 10 -20.74 9.10 -28.66
C ARG A 10 -19.41 8.66 -28.05
N ALA A 11 -19.41 7.61 -27.23
CA ALA A 11 -18.19 7.03 -26.68
C ALA A 11 -17.25 6.54 -27.79
N LYS A 12 -17.78 5.80 -28.79
CA LYS A 12 -16.99 5.33 -29.94
C LYS A 12 -16.38 6.47 -30.74
N HIS A 13 -17.14 7.55 -30.95
CA HIS A 13 -16.61 8.76 -31.58
C HIS A 13 -15.47 9.37 -30.76
N LEU A 14 -15.65 9.55 -29.44
CA LEU A 14 -14.62 10.10 -28.55
C LEU A 14 -13.35 9.23 -28.51
N PHE A 15 -13.47 7.91 -28.41
CA PHE A 15 -12.31 7.02 -28.47
C PHE A 15 -11.62 7.03 -29.84
N GLY A 16 -12.38 7.26 -30.93
CA GLY A 16 -11.82 7.43 -32.27
C GLY A 16 -11.00 8.71 -32.47
N LEU A 17 -11.12 9.69 -31.55
CA LEU A 17 -10.28 10.89 -31.54
C LEU A 17 -8.95 10.69 -30.82
N VAL A 18 -8.78 9.58 -30.08
CA VAL A 18 -7.56 9.29 -29.32
C VAL A 18 -6.61 8.48 -30.19
N THR A 19 -5.39 8.99 -30.34
CA THR A 19 -4.28 8.18 -30.87
C THR A 19 -3.53 7.55 -29.71
N VAL A 20 -3.38 6.23 -29.73
CA VAL A 20 -2.64 5.49 -28.69
C VAL A 20 -1.18 5.37 -29.13
N PHE A 21 -0.26 5.82 -28.28
CA PHE A 21 1.18 5.59 -28.44
C PHE A 21 1.64 4.64 -27.33
N GLU A 22 2.06 3.43 -27.71
CA GLU A 22 2.49 2.41 -26.75
C GLU A 22 3.99 2.55 -26.47
N LEU A 23 4.34 2.66 -25.19
CA LEU A 23 5.73 2.67 -24.72
C LEU A 23 6.08 1.28 -24.18
N HIS A 24 6.86 0.52 -24.94
CA HIS A 24 7.21 -0.86 -24.58
C HIS A 24 8.46 -0.97 -23.71
N LYS A 25 9.26 0.10 -23.57
CA LYS A 25 10.49 0.07 -22.76
C LYS A 25 10.17 0.27 -21.28
N GLN A 26 10.36 -0.76 -20.47
CA GLN A 26 10.30 -0.68 -19.01
C GLN A 26 11.69 -0.45 -18.42
N LEU A 27 11.92 0.72 -17.82
CA LEU A 27 13.20 1.05 -17.21
C LEU A 27 13.34 0.57 -15.77
N ARG A 28 12.21 0.41 -15.05
CA ARG A 28 12.16 0.10 -13.61
C ARG A 28 12.89 -1.20 -13.21
N ALA A 29 12.92 -2.17 -14.11
CA ALA A 29 13.60 -3.46 -13.94
C ALA A 29 14.41 -3.84 -15.20
N SER A 30 14.95 -2.84 -15.89
CA SER A 30 15.63 -3.01 -17.19
C SER A 30 16.85 -3.94 -17.13
N ASN A 31 17.44 -4.10 -15.95
CA ASN A 31 18.59 -4.97 -15.67
C ASN A 31 18.21 -6.37 -15.14
N CYS A 32 16.95 -6.66 -14.84
CA CYS A 32 16.53 -7.95 -14.29
C CYS A 32 15.71 -8.75 -15.31
N LYS A 33 16.38 -9.65 -16.03
CA LYS A 33 15.74 -10.46 -17.09
C LYS A 33 14.63 -11.38 -16.55
N ILE A 34 14.83 -11.93 -15.35
CA ILE A 34 13.82 -12.76 -14.68
C ILE A 34 12.55 -11.94 -14.41
N GLN A 35 12.69 -10.76 -13.82
CA GLN A 35 11.55 -9.88 -13.53
C GLN A 35 10.83 -9.40 -14.81
N GLN A 36 11.58 -9.12 -15.88
CA GLN A 36 10.98 -8.78 -17.18
C GLN A 36 10.13 -9.93 -17.73
N ASN A 37 10.67 -11.15 -17.75
CA ASN A 37 9.95 -12.32 -18.25
C ASN A 37 8.68 -12.59 -17.42
N LEU A 38 8.76 -12.47 -16.09
CA LEU A 38 7.58 -12.61 -15.21
C LEU A 38 6.55 -11.52 -15.50
N LEU A 39 6.95 -10.25 -15.61
CA LEU A 39 6.04 -9.15 -15.91
C LEU A 39 5.37 -9.30 -17.29
N GLU A 40 6.10 -9.79 -18.30
CA GLU A 40 5.54 -10.11 -19.61
C GLU A 40 4.50 -11.22 -19.52
N LYS A 41 4.78 -12.31 -18.78
CA LYS A 41 3.79 -13.37 -18.49
C LYS A 41 2.55 -12.82 -17.78
N PHE A 42 2.73 -11.98 -16.74
CA PHE A 42 1.63 -11.36 -15.99
C PHE A 42 0.76 -10.41 -16.82
N ARG A 43 1.37 -9.68 -17.77
CA ARG A 43 0.69 -8.69 -18.62
C ARG A 43 0.06 -9.30 -19.87
N ALA A 44 0.37 -10.55 -20.19
CA ALA A 44 -0.18 -11.24 -21.35
C ALA A 44 -1.71 -11.28 -21.23
N LEU A 45 -2.38 -10.55 -22.12
CA LEU A 45 -3.82 -10.58 -22.17
C LEU A 45 -4.28 -11.96 -22.66
N PRO A 46 -5.29 -12.55 -22.01
CA PRO A 46 -5.79 -13.85 -22.41
C PRO A 46 -6.50 -13.74 -23.76
N LYS A 47 -6.36 -14.77 -24.59
CA LYS A 47 -7.00 -14.83 -25.92
C LYS A 47 -8.53 -14.83 -25.84
N LYS A 48 -9.09 -15.23 -24.70
CA LYS A 48 -10.53 -15.25 -24.43
C LYS A 48 -10.74 -14.83 -22.98
N TYR A 49 -11.64 -13.88 -22.76
CA TYR A 49 -12.07 -13.47 -21.42
C TYR A 49 -13.26 -14.33 -20.96
N PRO A 50 -13.38 -14.63 -19.66
CA PRO A 50 -14.54 -15.30 -19.10
C PRO A 50 -15.79 -14.47 -19.38
N VAL A 51 -16.85 -15.13 -19.86
CA VAL A 51 -18.08 -14.45 -20.29
C VAL A 51 -19.06 -14.27 -19.10
N ALA A 52 -18.75 -14.87 -17.95
CA ALA A 52 -19.61 -14.87 -16.76
C ALA A 52 -18.86 -14.43 -15.49
N ASN A 53 -19.63 -14.04 -14.46
CA ASN A 53 -19.13 -13.61 -13.14
C ASN A 53 -18.41 -14.73 -12.34
N ARG A 54 -18.28 -15.95 -12.88
CA ARG A 54 -17.61 -17.08 -12.22
C ARG A 54 -16.81 -17.87 -13.24
N TRP A 55 -15.61 -18.26 -12.83
CA TRP A 55 -14.68 -19.02 -13.64
C TRP A 55 -15.17 -20.48 -13.72
N THR A 56 -15.26 -21.02 -14.93
CA THR A 56 -15.58 -22.42 -15.18
C THR A 56 -14.33 -23.23 -15.49
N LYS A 57 -14.47 -24.57 -15.63
CA LYS A 57 -13.36 -25.42 -16.05
C LYS A 57 -12.90 -25.12 -17.50
N GLU A 58 -13.80 -24.58 -18.34
CA GLU A 58 -13.45 -24.14 -19.68
C GLU A 58 -12.61 -22.84 -19.69
N ASP A 59 -12.60 -22.09 -18.58
CA ASP A 59 -11.74 -20.93 -18.36
C ASP A 59 -10.34 -21.32 -17.86
N ALA A 60 -9.96 -22.61 -17.84
CA ALA A 60 -8.61 -23.03 -17.42
C ALA A 60 -7.48 -22.43 -18.30
N ALA A 61 -7.80 -22.04 -19.55
CA ALA A 61 -6.90 -21.29 -20.42
C ALA A 61 -6.72 -19.81 -19.99
N PHE A 62 -7.56 -19.32 -19.07
CA PHE A 62 -7.48 -18.03 -18.39
C PHE A 62 -6.83 -18.23 -17.01
N ARG A 63 -5.52 -18.50 -16.97
CA ARG A 63 -4.73 -18.47 -15.72
C ARG A 63 -3.61 -17.45 -15.87
N PRO A 64 -3.84 -16.17 -15.51
CA PRO A 64 -2.79 -15.16 -15.56
C PRO A 64 -1.70 -15.39 -14.51
N ILE A 65 -1.99 -16.16 -13.46
CA ILE A 65 -1.06 -16.60 -12.42
C ILE A 65 -1.14 -18.11 -12.35
N ASP A 66 -0.12 -18.79 -12.85
CA ASP A 66 0.03 -20.24 -12.71
C ASP A 66 0.90 -20.56 -11.47
N GLN A 67 1.07 -21.86 -11.20
CA GLN A 67 1.85 -22.33 -10.06
C GLN A 67 3.33 -21.91 -10.15
N GLU A 68 3.90 -21.90 -11.36
CA GLU A 68 5.28 -21.46 -11.61
C GLU A 68 5.46 -19.99 -11.21
N ILE A 69 4.53 -19.13 -11.63
CA ILE A 69 4.51 -17.71 -11.28
C ILE A 69 4.33 -17.54 -9.77
N ALA A 70 3.38 -18.25 -9.16
CA ALA A 70 3.14 -18.19 -7.72
C ALA A 70 4.40 -18.58 -6.93
N GLU A 71 4.99 -19.73 -7.21
CA GLU A 71 6.20 -20.22 -6.53
C GLU A 71 7.39 -19.28 -6.70
N THR A 72 7.52 -18.65 -7.87
CA THR A 72 8.61 -17.70 -8.14
C THR A 72 8.48 -16.41 -7.31
N ILE A 73 7.26 -15.98 -6.96
CA ILE A 73 7.03 -14.73 -6.21
C ILE A 73 6.70 -14.94 -4.73
N THR A 74 6.29 -16.15 -4.32
CA THR A 74 5.80 -16.46 -2.97
C THR A 74 6.74 -17.38 -2.19
N LYS A 75 8.06 -17.17 -2.23
CA LYS A 75 8.95 -17.85 -1.26
C LYS A 75 8.57 -17.36 0.14
N PRO A 76 7.99 -18.21 1.02
CA PRO A 76 7.62 -17.78 2.36
C PRO A 76 8.90 -17.49 3.14
N LEU A 77 8.89 -16.41 3.93
CA LEU A 77 9.97 -16.14 4.88
C LEU A 77 9.91 -17.14 6.01
N THR A 78 11.05 -17.72 6.35
CA THR A 78 11.17 -18.50 7.58
C THR A 78 11.52 -17.59 8.76
N LYS A 79 11.44 -18.13 9.97
CA LYS A 79 11.86 -17.41 11.16
C LYS A 79 13.35 -17.06 11.09
N GLU A 80 14.16 -17.99 10.60
CA GLU A 80 15.60 -17.83 10.44
C GLU A 80 15.94 -16.72 9.44
N ASP A 81 15.18 -16.59 8.34
CA ASP A 81 15.34 -15.50 7.38
C ASP A 81 15.16 -14.13 8.06
N THR A 82 14.19 -14.02 8.98
CA THR A 82 13.90 -12.77 9.71
C THR A 82 14.82 -12.49 10.88
N GLU A 83 15.40 -13.52 11.49
CA GLU A 83 16.38 -13.39 12.58
C GLU A 83 17.79 -13.09 12.06
N ALA A 84 18.12 -13.52 10.85
CA ALA A 84 19.43 -13.32 10.23
C ALA A 84 19.61 -11.91 9.64
N ASP A 85 18.53 -11.18 9.37
CA ASP A 85 18.55 -9.86 8.75
C ASP A 85 17.58 -8.89 9.44
N ASP A 86 18.12 -8.00 10.27
CA ASP A 86 17.38 -6.93 10.94
C ASP A 86 16.70 -5.96 9.97
N GLY A 87 17.10 -5.95 8.70
CA GLY A 87 16.45 -5.19 7.63
C GLY A 87 14.98 -5.57 7.47
N TRP A 88 14.59 -6.81 7.77
CA TRP A 88 13.18 -7.22 7.79
C TRP A 88 12.34 -6.41 8.79
N MET A 89 12.95 -5.98 9.90
CA MET A 89 12.26 -5.27 10.98
C MET A 89 12.10 -3.78 10.74
N LEU A 90 13.04 -3.11 10.06
CA LEU A 90 13.01 -1.64 9.91
C LEU A 90 13.17 -1.13 8.48
N ASP A 91 13.79 -1.91 7.59
CA ASP A 91 14.12 -1.47 6.23
C ASP A 91 13.20 -2.02 5.15
N SER A 92 12.57 -3.15 5.41
CA SER A 92 11.65 -3.80 4.48
C SER A 92 10.24 -3.21 4.55
N THR A 93 9.69 -2.94 3.38
CA THR A 93 8.27 -2.60 3.20
C THR A 93 7.46 -3.89 3.19
N ILE A 94 6.51 -4.03 4.11
CA ILE A 94 5.59 -5.17 4.15
C ILE A 94 4.29 -4.75 3.46
N ILE A 95 3.95 -5.44 2.38
CA ILE A 95 2.72 -5.22 1.63
C ILE A 95 1.65 -6.16 2.19
N VAL A 96 0.49 -5.62 2.52
CA VAL A 96 -0.66 -6.35 3.06
C VAL A 96 -1.93 -6.05 2.26
N THR A 97 -2.93 -6.91 2.41
CA THR A 97 -4.21 -6.82 1.69
C THR A 97 -5.24 -5.95 2.40
N SER A 98 -5.04 -5.62 3.68
CA SER A 98 -5.97 -4.78 4.44
C SER A 98 -5.26 -3.71 5.29
N ASN A 99 -5.98 -2.62 5.56
CA ASN A 99 -5.52 -1.59 6.49
C ASN A 99 -5.42 -2.10 7.93
N MET A 100 -6.25 -3.08 8.30
CA MET A 100 -6.24 -3.73 9.61
C MET A 100 -4.91 -4.47 9.82
N ASP A 101 -4.51 -5.32 8.87
CA ASP A 101 -3.24 -6.04 8.91
C ASP A 101 -2.06 -5.07 9.00
N ARG A 102 -2.12 -3.97 8.24
CA ARG A 102 -1.11 -2.92 8.27
C ARG A 102 -1.00 -2.30 9.65
N ALA A 103 -2.11 -2.03 10.32
CA ALA A 103 -2.13 -1.43 11.64
C ALA A 103 -1.56 -2.40 12.69
N VAL A 104 -1.97 -3.67 12.67
CA VAL A 104 -1.43 -4.72 13.56
C VAL A 104 0.07 -4.86 13.38
N LEU A 105 0.55 -5.01 12.14
CA LEU A 105 1.98 -5.19 11.87
C LEU A 105 2.81 -3.96 12.27
N ASN A 106 2.32 -2.75 12.02
CA ASN A 106 3.01 -1.53 12.44
C ASN A 106 3.08 -1.41 13.97
N ALA A 107 2.02 -1.80 14.69
CA ALA A 107 2.02 -1.81 16.15
C ALA A 107 3.02 -2.84 16.72
N LEU A 108 3.04 -4.06 16.16
CA LEU A 108 3.97 -5.11 16.56
C LEU A 108 5.43 -4.71 16.26
N ARG A 109 5.71 -4.22 15.04
CA ARG A 109 7.04 -3.72 14.65
C ARG A 109 7.48 -2.58 15.55
N GLY A 110 6.58 -1.63 15.87
CA GLY A 110 6.88 -0.53 16.77
C GLY A 110 7.27 -1.00 18.17
N LYS A 111 6.52 -1.94 18.75
CA LYS A 111 6.81 -2.54 20.06
C LYS A 111 8.15 -3.27 20.07
N GLU A 112 8.39 -4.12 19.08
CA GLU A 112 9.61 -4.92 19.03
C GLU A 112 10.85 -4.06 18.74
N ALA A 113 10.78 -3.15 17.77
CA ALA A 113 11.90 -2.31 17.40
C ALA A 113 12.27 -1.30 18.48
N SER A 114 11.27 -0.71 19.16
CA SER A 114 11.53 0.20 20.29
C SER A 114 12.20 -0.54 21.45
N TYR A 115 11.73 -1.75 21.77
CA TYR A 115 12.35 -2.60 22.79
C TYR A 115 13.80 -2.96 22.44
N LYS A 116 14.05 -3.48 21.22
CA LYS A 116 15.39 -3.84 20.73
C LYS A 116 16.34 -2.64 20.70
N GLY A 117 15.85 -1.47 20.29
CA GLY A 117 16.63 -0.25 20.17
C GLY A 117 16.79 0.55 21.47
N GLY A 118 16.16 0.12 22.58
CA GLY A 118 16.16 0.88 23.84
C GLY A 118 15.43 2.23 23.75
N ASN A 119 14.52 2.37 22.79
CA ASN A 119 13.76 3.60 22.55
C ASN A 119 12.41 3.60 23.28
N LEU A 120 11.94 4.77 23.69
CA LEU A 120 10.57 4.93 24.18
C LEU A 120 9.57 4.84 23.02
N LEU A 121 8.55 4.00 23.18
CA LEU A 121 7.42 3.93 22.27
C LEU A 121 6.27 4.79 22.79
N PHE A 122 5.98 5.85 22.06
CA PHE A 122 4.81 6.68 22.28
C PHE A 122 3.60 6.08 21.57
N ARG A 123 2.46 6.08 22.24
CA ARG A 123 1.18 5.61 21.72
C ARG A 123 0.08 6.60 22.07
N TRP A 124 -0.80 6.89 21.12
CA TRP A 124 -1.97 7.74 21.34
C TRP A 124 -3.18 7.26 20.55
N ARG A 125 -4.36 7.72 20.96
CA ARG A 125 -5.63 7.54 20.26
C ARG A 125 -5.71 8.54 19.11
N LYS A 126 -5.92 8.08 17.88
CA LYS A 126 -6.12 8.95 16.72
C LYS A 126 -7.50 9.58 16.79
N PRO A 127 -7.65 10.88 16.47
CA PRO A 127 -8.94 11.54 16.53
C PRO A 127 -9.95 10.86 15.60
N LEU A 128 -11.16 10.67 16.11
CA LEU A 128 -12.28 10.18 15.30
C LEU A 128 -12.79 11.32 14.43
N THR A 129 -13.04 11.05 13.15
CA THR A 129 -13.51 12.05 12.17
C THR A 129 -14.95 12.50 12.39
N SER A 130 -15.71 11.82 13.24
CA SER A 130 -17.12 12.07 13.54
C SER A 130 -17.33 12.37 15.02
N GLY A 131 -18.29 13.26 15.31
CA GLY A 131 -18.71 13.61 16.68
C GLY A 131 -19.46 12.46 17.35
N ILE A 132 -18.74 11.40 17.69
CA ILE A 132 -19.25 10.23 18.39
C ILE A 132 -19.36 10.58 19.89
N PRO A 133 -20.47 10.22 20.58
CA PRO A 133 -20.56 10.42 22.02
C PRO A 133 -19.46 9.70 22.80
N ASN A 134 -18.93 10.33 23.86
CA ASN A 134 -17.83 9.77 24.67
C ASN A 134 -18.09 8.34 25.18
N CYS A 135 -19.35 8.01 25.51
CA CYS A 135 -19.70 6.67 25.98
C CYS A 135 -19.46 5.58 24.92
N VAL A 136 -19.58 5.93 23.64
CA VAL A 136 -19.31 5.03 22.50
C VAL A 136 -17.82 5.07 22.15
N GLU A 137 -17.17 6.22 22.30
CA GLU A 137 -15.72 6.38 22.07
C GLU A 137 -14.90 5.40 22.92
N VAL A 138 -15.24 5.22 24.20
CA VAL A 138 -14.56 4.27 25.10
C VAL A 138 -14.68 2.82 24.62
N LEU A 139 -15.78 2.47 23.96
CA LEU A 139 -16.02 1.12 23.43
C LEU A 139 -15.24 0.86 22.15
N ILE A 140 -15.03 1.88 21.31
CA ILE A 140 -14.37 1.75 20.01
C ILE A 140 -12.84 1.70 20.16
N TYR A 141 -12.25 2.44 21.11
CA TYR A 141 -10.81 2.40 21.35
C TYR A 141 -10.35 1.12 22.08
N ASN A 142 -10.36 0.03 21.35
CA ASN A 142 -9.80 -1.26 21.74
C ASN A 142 -8.64 -1.59 20.80
N GLU A 143 -7.42 -1.68 21.32
CA GLU A 143 -6.21 -1.92 20.50
C GLU A 143 -6.21 -3.31 19.85
N ASN A 144 -6.89 -4.29 20.46
CA ASN A 144 -6.96 -5.64 19.94
C ASN A 144 -8.00 -5.78 18.81
N GLU A 145 -9.08 -5.00 18.88
CA GLU A 145 -10.18 -5.07 17.91
C GLU A 145 -10.05 -4.01 16.81
N ASN A 146 -9.56 -2.81 17.16
CA ASN A 146 -9.45 -1.64 16.28
C ASN A 146 -8.04 -0.98 16.39
N PRO A 147 -6.94 -1.71 16.10
CA PRO A 147 -5.56 -1.21 16.17
C PRO A 147 -5.30 0.01 15.28
N GLU A 148 -6.06 0.20 14.20
CA GLU A 148 -5.96 1.34 13.29
C GLU A 148 -6.27 2.67 13.96
N LEU A 149 -6.99 2.67 15.08
CA LEU A 149 -7.33 3.84 15.87
C LEU A 149 -6.18 4.32 16.77
N PHE A 150 -5.06 3.62 16.76
CA PHE A 150 -3.87 3.99 17.53
C PHE A 150 -2.74 4.47 16.62
N GLY A 151 -2.07 5.53 17.06
CA GLY A 151 -0.81 6.02 16.49
C GLY A 151 0.36 5.57 17.34
N TYR A 152 1.49 5.29 16.70
CA TYR A 152 2.73 4.87 17.35
C TYR A 152 3.90 5.72 16.84
N PHE A 153 4.81 6.07 17.74
CA PHE A 153 6.04 6.80 17.42
C PHE A 153 7.18 6.28 18.29
N PHE A 154 8.33 6.05 17.68
CA PHE A 154 9.62 5.96 18.37
C PHE A 154 10.67 6.66 17.49
N GLN A 155 11.74 7.16 18.10
CA GLN A 155 12.80 7.83 17.35
C GLN A 155 13.51 6.83 16.43
N GLY A 156 13.71 7.20 15.18
CA GLY A 156 14.28 6.34 14.14
C GLY A 156 13.26 5.42 13.46
N ALA A 157 11.97 5.49 13.78
CA ALA A 157 10.98 4.66 13.11
C ALA A 157 10.88 4.99 11.61
N PRO A 158 10.75 3.99 10.72
CA PRO A 158 10.53 4.22 9.31
C PRO A 158 9.15 4.83 9.07
N GLY A 159 9.09 5.81 8.18
CA GLY A 159 7.87 6.49 7.77
C GLY A 159 7.83 6.74 6.28
N GLN A 160 6.68 7.26 5.82
CA GLN A 160 6.48 7.73 4.46
C GLN A 160 5.77 9.07 4.50
N ILE A 161 6.16 9.97 3.61
CA ILE A 161 5.44 11.21 3.37
C ILE A 161 4.09 10.87 2.72
N LEU A 162 2.99 11.37 3.29
CA LEU A 162 1.62 11.00 2.89
C LEU A 162 0.92 12.02 2.00
N ASP A 163 1.50 13.22 1.84
CA ASP A 163 0.93 14.30 1.06
C ASP A 163 2.01 15.11 0.34
N ASN A 164 1.57 15.88 -0.66
CA ASN A 164 2.41 16.83 -1.39
C ASN A 164 2.20 18.28 -0.92
N ALA A 165 1.36 18.49 0.10
CA ALA A 165 0.92 19.81 0.54
C ALA A 165 1.96 20.54 1.40
N ASN A 166 2.95 19.81 1.93
CA ASN A 166 4.00 20.34 2.79
C ASN A 166 5.06 21.20 2.06
N GLY A 167 4.83 21.55 0.79
CA GLY A 167 5.71 22.44 0.01
C GLY A 167 7.01 21.80 -0.47
N ASN A 168 7.38 20.60 -0.03
CA ASN A 168 8.72 20.05 -0.29
C ASN A 168 8.91 19.36 -1.65
N VAL A 169 7.90 19.41 -2.53
CA VAL A 169 7.94 18.75 -3.85
C VAL A 169 9.08 19.29 -4.72
N TYR A 170 9.34 20.61 -4.67
CA TYR A 170 10.44 21.22 -5.42
C TYR A 170 11.83 20.82 -4.88
N LEU A 171 11.90 20.29 -3.66
CA LEU A 171 13.11 19.73 -3.05
C LEU A 171 13.26 18.23 -3.35
N GLY A 172 12.38 17.65 -4.17
CA GLY A 172 12.40 16.24 -4.50
C GLY A 172 11.72 15.34 -3.46
N VAL A 173 11.00 15.91 -2.48
CA VAL A 173 10.24 15.15 -1.49
C VAL A 173 8.76 15.15 -1.86
N ALA A 174 8.26 14.00 -2.28
CA ALA A 174 6.87 13.81 -2.68
C ALA A 174 6.19 12.70 -1.86
N ASN A 175 4.87 12.58 -1.98
CA ASN A 175 4.08 11.49 -1.43
C ASN A 175 4.69 10.13 -1.83
N GLY A 176 4.88 9.26 -0.84
CA GLY A 176 5.56 7.97 -0.96
C GLY A 176 7.06 8.02 -0.70
N SER A 177 7.66 9.21 -0.53
CA SER A 177 9.07 9.32 -0.14
C SER A 177 9.30 8.70 1.23
N ARG A 178 10.31 7.84 1.33
CA ARG A 178 10.73 7.21 2.59
C ARG A 178 11.37 8.25 3.51
N CYS A 179 11.07 8.16 4.80
CA CYS A 179 11.68 9.00 5.84
C CYS A 179 11.88 8.23 7.15
N TRP A 180 12.50 8.88 8.13
CA TRP A 180 12.66 8.38 9.49
C TRP A 180 12.12 9.41 10.48
N LEU A 181 11.39 8.93 11.48
CA LEU A 181 10.79 9.79 12.50
C LEU A 181 11.87 10.26 13.48
N HIS A 182 12.11 11.57 13.54
CA HIS A 182 13.14 12.13 14.42
C HIS A 182 12.58 12.57 15.77
N SER A 183 11.47 13.31 15.76
CA SER A 183 10.87 13.92 16.94
C SER A 183 9.35 13.97 16.79
N ILE A 184 8.65 13.91 17.93
CA ILE A 184 7.20 14.14 18.01
C ILE A 184 6.97 15.45 18.75
N GLY A 185 6.00 16.22 18.28
CA GLY A 185 5.53 17.44 18.92
C GLY A 185 4.01 17.43 18.97
N TRP A 186 3.46 18.25 19.85
CA TRP A 186 2.02 18.48 19.93
C TRP A 186 1.72 19.84 19.35
N ASP A 187 0.64 19.93 18.57
CA ASP A 187 0.10 21.22 18.15
C ASP A 187 -0.34 21.98 19.40
N ASP A 188 0.46 22.97 19.78
CA ASP A 188 0.00 24.00 20.69
C ASP A 188 -0.90 24.94 19.89
N LYS A 189 -2.21 24.85 20.14
CA LYS A 189 -3.19 25.74 19.51
C LYS A 189 -2.93 27.22 19.82
N ALA A 190 -2.23 27.53 20.92
CA ALA A 190 -1.83 28.89 21.24
C ALA A 190 -0.68 29.39 20.34
N LEU A 191 0.12 28.49 19.75
CA LEU A 191 1.24 28.82 18.85
C LEU A 191 0.89 28.68 17.36
N THR A 192 -0.15 27.91 17.03
CA THR A 192 -0.56 27.58 15.66
C THR A 192 -1.84 28.28 15.21
N ALA A 193 -2.54 28.97 16.12
CA ALA A 193 -3.57 29.92 15.74
C ALA A 193 -2.93 31.06 14.93
N LYS A 194 -3.16 31.08 13.62
CA LYS A 194 -2.91 32.29 12.84
C LYS A 194 -3.73 33.43 13.45
N PRO A 195 -3.16 34.65 13.58
CA PRO A 195 -3.94 35.83 13.93
C PRO A 195 -5.09 36.07 12.95
#